data_AF-A0A180FXP5-F1
#
_entry.id   AF-A0A180FXP5-F1
#
_cell.length_a   1.000
_cell.length_b   1.000
_cell.length_c   1.000
_cell.angle_alpha   90.00
_cell.angle_beta   90.00
_cell.angle_gamma   90.00
#
_symmetry.space_group_name_H-M   'P 1'
#
loop_
_entity.id
_entity.type
_entity.pdbx_description
1 polymer ?
#
loop_
_entity_poly.entity_id
_entity_poly.type
_entity_poly.pdbx_seq_one_letter_code
_entity_poly.pdbx_strand_id
1 'polypeptide(L)'
;MDVNQEERVQELANVLSNLQLNHQSGQQKTDHLSNKINSIKVDLNTIKLTLQDVTQRLLSFHHQLLNFQLQPSVPQAFSDVSVMTHASFSGNPKEINKFLYFIKDRLVEVEARFPNEKSKINWVVQHFRHSN
;
A
#
# COMPACT_ATOMS: atom_id res chain seq x y z
N MET A 1 -29.41 -32.79 -77.85
CA MET A 1 -29.70 -33.49 -76.58
C MET A 1 -28.78 -32.80 -75.56
N ASP A 2 -29.13 -31.59 -75.13
CA ASP A 2 -28.17 -30.62 -74.55
C ASP A 2 -28.60 -30.02 -73.19
N VAL A 3 -29.81 -30.32 -72.73
CA VAL A 3 -30.41 -29.68 -71.54
C VAL A 3 -29.69 -30.04 -70.24
N ASN A 4 -28.97 -31.16 -70.19
CA ASN A 4 -28.31 -31.67 -68.98
C ASN A 4 -26.93 -31.03 -68.72
N GLN A 5 -26.31 -30.42 -69.73
CA GLN A 5 -24.94 -29.89 -69.58
C GLN A 5 -24.94 -28.49 -68.98
N GLU A 6 -25.86 -27.64 -69.43
CA GLU A 6 -26.10 -26.29 -68.88
C GLU A 6 -26.47 -26.34 -67.39
N GLU A 7 -27.34 -27.27 -66.98
CA GLU A 7 -27.77 -27.42 -65.59
C GLU A 7 -26.60 -27.80 -64.67
N ARG A 8 -25.71 -28.69 -65.12
CA ARG A 8 -24.50 -29.06 -64.38
C ARG A 8 -23.48 -27.92 -64.29
N VAL A 9 -23.35 -27.12 -65.34
CA VAL A 9 -22.49 -25.92 -65.32
C VAL A 9 -23.04 -24.89 -64.34
N GLN A 10 -24.36 -24.69 -64.30
CA GLN A 10 -25.01 -23.77 -63.37
C GLN A 10 -24.89 -24.26 -61.92
N GLU A 11 -25.04 -25.56 -61.67
CA GLU A 11 -24.86 -26.15 -60.34
C GLU A 11 -23.42 -26.00 -59.85
N LEU A 12 -22.44 -26.25 -60.71
CA LEU A 12 -21.02 -26.01 -60.39
C LEU A 12 -20.74 -24.54 -60.08
N ALA A 13 -21.32 -23.60 -60.84
CA ALA A 13 -21.19 -22.17 -60.58
C ALA A 13 -21.78 -21.79 -59.20
N ASN A 14 -22.92 -22.36 -58.83
CA ASN A 14 -23.53 -22.14 -57.51
C ASN A 14 -22.67 -22.71 -56.38
N VAL A 15 -22.13 -23.92 -56.53
CA VAL A 15 -21.23 -24.54 -55.53
C VAL A 15 -19.96 -23.71 -55.36
N LEU A 16 -19.35 -23.24 -56.45
CA LEU A 16 -18.17 -22.39 -56.41
C LEU A 16 -18.47 -21.04 -55.75
N SER A 17 -19.61 -20.42 -56.05
CA SER A 17 -20.06 -19.17 -55.42
C SER A 17 -20.24 -19.34 -53.90
N ASN A 18 -20.91 -20.42 -53.48
CA ASN A 18 -21.09 -20.75 -52.06
C ASN A 18 -19.75 -21.02 -51.36
N LEU A 19 -18.83 -21.72 -52.03
CA LEU A 19 -17.49 -21.97 -51.48
C LEU A 19 -16.72 -20.66 -51.30
N GLN A 20 -16.82 -19.73 -52.26
CA GLN A 20 -16.18 -18.42 -52.19
C GLN A 20 -16.75 -17.57 -51.06
N LEU A 21 -18.08 -17.54 -50.88
CA LEU A 21 -18.74 -16.86 -49.76
C LEU A 21 -18.32 -17.44 -48.41
N ASN A 22 -18.26 -18.77 -48.29
CA ASN A 22 -17.80 -19.42 -47.07
C ASN A 22 -16.33 -19.12 -46.76
N HIS A 23 -15.47 -19.09 -47.77
CA HIS A 23 -14.07 -18.70 -47.60
C HIS A 23 -13.95 -17.25 -47.12
N GLN A 24 -14.70 -16.32 -47.70
CA GLN A 24 -14.72 -14.92 -47.25
C GLN A 24 -15.23 -14.77 -45.82
N SER A 25 -16.28 -15.50 -45.45
CA SER A 25 -16.81 -15.53 -44.07
C SER A 25 -15.77 -16.08 -43.08
N GLY A 26 -15.07 -17.15 -43.45
CA GLY A 26 -13.98 -17.73 -42.66
C GLY A 26 -12.81 -16.75 -42.47
N GLN A 27 -12.45 -16.04 -43.53
CA GLN A 27 -11.40 -15.02 -43.49
C GLN A 27 -11.79 -13.89 -42.52
N GLN A 28 -13.01 -13.35 -42.63
CA GLN A 28 -13.50 -12.28 -41.75
C GLN A 28 -13.50 -12.70 -40.27
N LYS A 29 -13.90 -13.95 -39.96
CA LYS A 29 -13.84 -14.48 -38.59
C LYS A 29 -12.40 -14.54 -38.08
N THR A 30 -11.47 -14.96 -38.93
CA THR A 30 -10.05 -15.05 -38.60
C THR A 30 -9.46 -13.66 -38.34
N ASP A 31 -9.78 -12.69 -39.19
CA ASP A 31 -9.35 -11.29 -39.02
C ASP A 31 -9.91 -10.69 -37.73
N HIS A 32 -11.19 -10.94 -37.44
CA HIS A 32 -11.82 -10.49 -36.19
C HIS A 32 -11.15 -11.12 -34.95
N LEU A 33 -10.89 -12.42 -34.97
CA LEU A 33 -10.16 -13.12 -33.90
C LEU A 33 -8.74 -12.56 -33.73
N SER A 34 -8.03 -12.32 -34.82
CA SER A 34 -6.70 -11.71 -34.84
C SER A 34 -6.72 -10.32 -34.20
N ASN A 35 -7.68 -9.48 -34.56
CA ASN A 35 -7.86 -8.16 -33.96
C ASN A 35 -8.14 -8.22 -32.46
N LYS A 36 -8.98 -9.17 -32.02
CA LYS A 36 -9.28 -9.38 -30.60
C LYS A 36 -8.05 -9.85 -29.81
N ILE A 37 -7.24 -10.74 -30.40
CA ILE A 37 -5.96 -11.17 -29.81
C ILE A 37 -5.01 -9.98 -29.67
N ASN A 38 -4.90 -9.14 -30.70
CA ASN A 38 -4.05 -7.95 -30.66
C ASN A 38 -4.52 -6.94 -29.60
N SER A 39 -5.84 -6.73 -29.47
CA SER A 39 -6.41 -5.89 -28.40
C SER A 39 -6.05 -6.42 -27.01
N ILE A 40 -6.28 -7.72 -26.77
CA ILE A 40 -5.95 -8.36 -25.48
C ILE A 40 -4.45 -8.25 -25.18
N LYS A 41 -3.59 -8.37 -26.20
CA LYS A 41 -2.14 -8.21 -26.04
C LYS A 41 -1.77 -6.79 -25.59
N VAL A 42 -2.45 -5.77 -26.12
CA VAL A 42 -2.26 -4.36 -25.70
C VAL A 42 -2.75 -4.17 -24.26
N ASP A 43 -3.91 -4.71 -23.91
CA ASP A 43 -4.47 -4.62 -22.55
C ASP A 43 -3.55 -5.29 -21.54
N LEU A 44 -3.03 -6.49 -21.85
CA LEU A 44 -2.06 -7.20 -21.01
C LEU A 44 -0.78 -6.40 -20.80
N ASN A 45 -0.25 -5.76 -21.84
CA ASN A 45 0.91 -4.89 -21.70
C ASN A 45 0.62 -3.69 -20.80
N THR A 46 -0.56 -3.09 -20.93
CA THR A 46 -1.00 -1.98 -20.08
C THR A 46 -1.08 -2.41 -18.62
N ILE A 47 -1.71 -3.56 -18.34
CA ILE A 47 -1.79 -4.12 -16.97
C ILE A 47 -0.39 -4.38 -16.40
N LYS A 48 0.51 -4.95 -17.21
CA LYS A 48 1.90 -5.21 -16.80
C LYS A 48 2.63 -3.93 -16.38
N LEU A 49 2.48 -2.85 -17.16
CA LEU A 49 3.09 -1.56 -16.84
C LEU A 49 2.51 -0.97 -15.55
N THR A 50 1.19 -1.01 -15.39
CA THR A 50 0.52 -0.55 -14.16
C THR A 50 0.98 -1.34 -12.93
N LEU A 51 1.14 -2.66 -13.04
CA LEU A 51 1.65 -3.48 -11.95
C LEU A 51 3.10 -3.10 -11.59
N GLN A 52 3.96 -2.90 -12.59
CA GLN A 52 5.34 -2.44 -12.35
C GLN A 52 5.37 -1.09 -11.63
N ASP A 53 4.54 -0.14 -12.05
CA ASP A 53 4.43 1.17 -11.39
C ASP A 53 3.97 1.05 -9.93
N VAL A 54 2.93 0.26 -9.66
CA VAL A 54 2.43 0.01 -8.29
C VAL A 54 3.51 -0.65 -7.43
N THR A 55 4.25 -1.63 -7.96
CA THR A 55 5.36 -2.26 -7.24
C THR A 55 6.45 -1.25 -6.90
N GLN A 56 6.84 -0.38 -7.83
CA GLN A 56 7.85 0.66 -7.58
C GLN A 56 7.40 1.67 -6.53
N ARG A 57 6.12 2.08 -6.55
CA ARG A 57 5.55 2.95 -5.52
C ARG A 57 5.54 2.29 -4.15
N LEU A 58 5.19 1.00 -4.07
CA LEU A 58 5.19 0.25 -2.81
C LEU A 58 6.61 0.12 -2.23
N LEU A 59 7.61 -0.17 -3.07
CA LEU A 59 9.02 -0.23 -2.65
C LEU A 59 9.50 1.13 -2.13
N SER A 60 9.15 2.20 -2.84
CA SER A 60 9.49 3.57 -2.43
C SER A 60 8.85 3.93 -1.09
N PHE A 61 7.58 3.56 -0.90
CA PHE A 61 6.86 3.76 0.36
C PHE A 61 7.50 2.95 1.50
N HIS A 62 7.87 1.69 1.27
CA HIS A 62 8.58 0.88 2.26
C HIS A 62 9.92 1.51 2.66
N HIS A 63 10.67 2.04 1.69
CA HIS A 63 11.92 2.76 1.98
C HIS A 63 11.68 4.02 2.82
N GLN A 64 10.62 4.78 2.52
CA GLN A 64 10.22 5.93 3.34
C GLN A 64 9.88 5.52 4.78
N LEU A 65 9.12 4.43 4.98
CA LEU A 65 8.82 3.90 6.32
C LEU A 65 10.07 3.49 7.10
N LEU A 66 11.05 2.86 6.44
CA LEU A 66 12.33 2.53 7.08
C LEU A 66 13.08 3.80 7.52
N ASN A 67 13.04 4.86 6.71
CA ASN A 67 13.65 6.14 7.07
C ASN A 67 12.96 6.80 8.28
N PHE A 68 11.67 6.54 8.51
CA PHE A 68 10.99 6.95 9.75
C PHE A 68 11.39 6.10 10.96
N GLN A 69 11.71 4.81 10.78
CA GLN A 69 12.09 3.91 11.87
C GLN A 69 13.57 4.02 12.28
N LEU A 70 14.42 4.58 11.42
CA LEU A 70 15.86 4.73 11.63
C LEU A 70 16.26 6.11 12.16
N GLN A 71 15.44 6.78 12.98
CA GLN A 71 16.08 7.63 13.98
C GLN A 71 16.81 6.67 14.92
N PRO A 72 18.16 6.69 14.99
CA PRO A 72 18.81 6.02 16.09
C PRO A 72 18.27 6.73 17.32
N SER A 73 17.44 6.01 18.09
CA SER A 73 17.38 6.22 19.51
C SER A 73 18.79 6.00 20.02
N VAL A 74 19.63 7.02 19.87
CA VAL A 74 20.62 7.33 20.87
C VAL A 74 19.85 7.17 22.17
N PRO A 75 20.31 6.34 23.11
CA PRO A 75 19.92 6.53 24.49
C PRO A 75 20.45 7.93 24.82
N GLN A 76 19.66 8.95 24.50
CA GLN A 76 19.92 10.31 24.89
C GLN A 76 19.75 10.22 26.39
N ALA A 77 20.89 10.06 27.05
CA ALA A 77 20.97 9.67 28.43
C ALA A 77 20.12 10.68 29.21
N PHE A 78 18.97 10.22 29.70
CA PHE A 78 18.18 10.94 30.69
C PHE A 78 19.02 10.88 31.98
N SER A 79 20.06 11.70 32.04
CA SER A 79 21.05 11.66 33.12
C SER A 79 20.88 12.78 34.12
N ASP A 80 20.15 13.86 33.79
CA ASP A 80 20.25 15.10 34.58
C ASP A 80 19.05 15.44 35.47
N VAL A 81 17.94 14.70 35.37
CA VAL A 81 16.78 14.91 36.26
C VAL A 81 16.47 13.63 37.01
N SER A 82 16.94 13.57 38.25
CA SER A 82 16.74 12.42 39.13
C SER A 82 15.25 12.17 39.40
N VAL A 83 14.88 10.90 39.52
CA VAL A 83 13.53 10.49 39.92
C VAL A 83 13.32 10.80 41.40
N MET A 84 12.22 11.49 41.71
CA MET A 84 11.83 11.80 43.08
C MET A 84 11.09 10.60 43.68
N THR A 85 11.82 9.75 44.40
CA THR A 85 11.26 8.57 45.09
C THR A 85 10.16 8.91 46.10
N HIS A 86 10.13 10.15 46.61
CA HIS A 86 9.11 10.66 47.54
C HIS A 86 7.86 11.23 46.84
N ALA A 87 7.93 11.45 45.53
CA ALA A 87 6.83 11.91 44.68
C ALA A 87 6.30 10.78 43.79
N SER A 88 6.50 9.52 44.19
CA SER A 88 5.92 8.39 43.45
C SER A 88 4.41 8.30 43.68
N PHE A 89 3.65 7.99 42.63
CA PHE A 89 2.20 7.80 42.66
C PHE A 89 1.85 6.32 42.59
N SER A 90 1.13 5.83 43.59
CA SER A 90 0.69 4.42 43.67
C SER A 90 -0.66 4.14 43.01
N GLY A 91 -1.37 5.17 42.53
CA GLY A 91 -2.76 5.08 42.14
C GLY A 91 -3.75 5.41 43.26
N ASN A 92 -3.28 5.63 44.48
CA ASN A 92 -4.11 6.02 45.62
C ASN A 92 -4.66 7.46 45.43
N PRO A 93 -6.00 7.67 45.41
CA PRO A 93 -6.58 9.00 45.23
C PRO A 93 -6.17 10.01 46.30
N LYS A 94 -5.79 9.57 47.51
CA LYS A 94 -5.32 10.46 48.58
C LYS A 94 -3.95 11.08 48.27
N GLU A 95 -3.18 10.48 47.37
CA GLU A 95 -1.83 10.93 47.00
C GLU A 95 -1.84 11.89 45.80
N ILE A 96 -2.97 12.04 45.09
CA ILE A 96 -3.03 12.77 43.81
C ILE A 96 -2.63 14.24 43.94
N ASN A 97 -3.13 14.94 44.97
CA ASN A 97 -2.83 16.36 45.16
C ASN A 97 -1.35 16.58 45.51
N LYS A 98 -0.80 15.69 46.34
CA LYS A 98 0.62 15.71 46.73
C LYS A 98 1.50 15.40 45.51
N PHE A 99 1.14 14.39 44.73
CA PHE A 99 1.82 14.01 43.50
C PHE A 99 1.84 15.17 42.49
N LEU A 100 0.68 15.74 42.19
CA LEU A 100 0.57 16.87 41.25
C LEU A 100 1.37 18.09 41.71
N TYR A 101 1.40 18.36 43.01
CA TYR A 101 2.20 19.45 43.57
C TYR A 101 3.69 19.25 43.27
N PHE A 102 4.27 18.11 43.65
CA PHE A 102 5.71 17.86 43.46
C PHE A 102 6.12 17.76 42.00
N ILE A 103 5.29 17.13 41.17
CA ILE A 103 5.57 17.01 39.73
C ILE A 103 5.53 18.37 39.05
N LYS A 104 4.53 19.21 39.35
CA LYS A 104 4.43 20.57 38.79
C LYS A 104 5.60 21.44 39.22
N ASP A 105 5.92 21.42 40.51
CA ASP A 105 7.02 22.21 41.10
C ASP A 105 8.36 21.88 40.42
N ARG A 106 8.69 20.58 40.28
CA ARG A 106 9.90 20.18 39.58
C ARG A 106 9.88 20.41 38.08
N LEU A 107 8.74 20.24 37.41
CA LEU A 107 8.65 20.50 35.97
C LEU A 107 8.99 21.95 35.63
N VAL A 108 8.62 22.89 36.51
CA VAL A 108 9.00 24.31 36.38
C VAL A 108 10.50 24.49 36.62
N GLU A 109 11.06 23.88 37.66
CA GLU A 109 12.48 24.01 38.02
C GLU A 109 13.44 23.44 36.96
N VAL A 110 13.07 22.32 36.34
CA VAL A 110 13.92 21.60 35.38
C VAL A 110 13.43 21.71 33.94
N GLU A 111 12.54 22.67 33.64
CA GLU A 111 11.92 22.83 32.31
C GLU A 111 12.96 22.91 31.19
N ALA A 112 14.00 23.72 31.38
CA ALA A 112 15.07 23.93 30.40
C ALA A 112 15.96 22.68 30.18
N ARG A 113 15.86 21.67 31.05
CA ARG A 113 16.63 20.41 30.95
C ARG A 113 15.93 19.38 30.06
N PHE A 114 14.66 19.59 29.70
CA PHE A 114 13.94 18.68 28.83
C PHE A 114 14.06 19.12 27.36
N PRO A 115 14.66 18.30 26.48
CA PRO A 115 14.87 18.66 25.08
C PRO A 115 13.57 18.67 24.25
N ASN A 116 12.52 17.98 24.71
CA ASN A 116 11.21 17.92 24.05
C ASN A 116 10.10 17.48 25.01
N GLU A 117 8.84 17.67 24.62
CA GLU A 117 7.68 17.27 25.44
C GLU A 117 7.62 15.78 25.75
N LYS A 118 8.01 14.93 24.79
CA LYS A 118 8.10 13.47 24.99
C LYS A 118 9.00 13.11 26.17
N SER A 119 10.07 13.87 26.37
CA SER A 119 11.00 13.69 27.48
C SER A 119 10.41 14.10 28.82
N LYS A 120 9.63 15.18 28.85
CA LYS A 120 8.84 15.60 30.04
C LYS A 120 7.86 14.48 30.44
N ILE A 121 7.13 13.95 29.47
CA ILE A 121 6.14 12.88 29.69
C ILE A 121 6.81 11.61 30.22
N ASN A 122 7.88 11.14 29.56
CA ASN A 122 8.60 9.94 30.00
C ASN A 122 9.13 10.07 31.44
N TRP A 123 9.63 11.25 31.82
CA TRP A 123 10.10 11.51 33.18
C TRP A 123 8.95 11.47 34.21
N VAL A 124 7.79 12.06 33.89
CA VAL A 124 6.59 11.98 34.76
C VAL A 124 6.13 10.52 34.91
N VAL A 125 6.17 9.73 33.84
CA VAL A 125 5.79 8.31 33.85
C VAL A 125 6.66 7.47 34.80
N GLN A 126 7.95 7.80 34.96
CA GLN A 126 8.84 7.09 35.89
C GLN A 126 8.43 7.21 37.37
N HIS A 127 7.57 8.17 37.72
CA HIS A 127 7.07 8.35 39.08
C HIS A 127 5.82 7.51 39.37
N PHE A 128 5.22 6.86 38.36
CA PHE A 128 4.13 5.92 38.59
C PHE A 128 4.69 4.58 39.08
N ARG A 129 4.26 4.16 40.26
CA ARG A 129 4.57 2.82 40.77
C ARG A 129 3.72 1.84 39.97
N HIS A 130 4.39 0.99 39.20
CA HIS A 130 3.74 -0.17 38.61
C HIS A 130 3.60 -1.20 39.73
N SER A 131 2.38 -1.58 40.06
CA SER A 131 2.16 -2.87 40.71
C SER A 131 2.47 -3.92 39.64
N ASN A 132 3.60 -4.63 39.77
CA ASN A 132 3.83 -5.86 39.01
C ASN A 132 2.78 -6.91 39.41
#